data_AF-A0A418NPY0-F1
#
_entry.id   AF-A0A418NPY0-F1
#
_cell.length_a   1.000
_cell.length_b   1.000
_cell.length_c   1.000
_cell.angle_alpha   90.00
_cell.angle_beta   90.00
_cell.angle_gamma   90.00
#
_symmetry.space_group_name_H-M   'P 1'
#
loop_
_entity.id
_entity.type
_entity.pdbx_description
1 polymer ?
#
loop_
_entity_poly.entity_id
_entity_poly.type
_entity_poly.pdbx_seq_one_letter_code
_entity_poly.pdbx_strand_id
1 'polypeptide(L)'
;MPPIHPAIVHYPIALGVVSVLAETAALVFGVPSLAPLAYWTIAIAAVGAILAAGTGYWDMNRNELARETHELVHLHLKSGLILMIALIVAAVWRWSLSSPSIFYLLFAWAIVAGLVVQAWLGGEIVYSHGAGVAAANQGTASSEEAKRPSRRFYRWIKGRDLKSNGDDHAA
;
A
#
# COMPACT_ATOMS: atom_id res chain seq x y z
N MET A 1 -22.62 2.97 -6.51
CA MET A 1 -21.70 4.13 -6.41
C MET A 1 -20.27 3.63 -6.56
N PRO A 2 -19.37 4.37 -7.21
CA PRO A 2 -17.96 3.97 -7.35
C PRO A 2 -17.26 3.81 -5.99
N PRO A 3 -16.22 2.95 -5.88
CA PRO A 3 -15.41 2.83 -4.67
C PRO A 3 -14.75 4.17 -4.31
N ILE A 4 -14.80 4.52 -3.03
CA ILE A 4 -14.29 5.80 -2.50
C ILE A 4 -12.83 5.64 -2.08
N HIS A 5 -12.44 4.46 -1.61
CA HIS A 5 -11.09 4.16 -1.15
C HIS A 5 -10.01 4.46 -2.21
N PRO A 6 -10.16 4.07 -3.49
CA PRO A 6 -9.20 4.42 -4.53
C PRO A 6 -9.05 5.94 -4.72
N ALA A 7 -10.09 6.74 -4.46
CA ALA A 7 -9.96 8.21 -4.53
C ALA A 7 -9.12 8.77 -3.36
N ILE A 8 -9.23 8.17 -2.17
CA ILE A 8 -8.57 8.66 -0.95
C ILE A 8 -7.16 8.09 -0.76
N VAL A 9 -6.88 6.86 -1.18
CA VAL A 9 -5.60 6.18 -0.90
C VAL A 9 -4.38 6.84 -1.56
N HIS A 10 -4.58 7.63 -2.63
CA HIS A 10 -3.49 8.34 -3.30
C HIS A 10 -2.84 9.41 -2.40
N TYR A 11 -3.60 10.04 -1.51
CA TYR A 11 -3.09 11.09 -0.62
C TYR A 11 -2.02 10.57 0.36
N PRO A 12 -2.27 9.55 1.20
CA PRO A 12 -1.23 9.03 2.10
C PRO A 12 -0.01 8.48 1.35
N ILE A 13 -0.20 7.89 0.17
CA ILE A 13 0.91 7.38 -0.66
C ILE A 13 1.78 8.55 -1.14
N ALA A 14 1.19 9.51 -1.87
CA ALA A 14 1.93 10.60 -2.47
C ALA A 14 2.58 11.49 -1.40
N LEU A 15 1.84 11.87 -0.36
CA LEU A 15 2.35 12.74 0.70
C LEU A 15 3.40 12.05 1.57
N GLY A 16 3.24 10.75 1.85
CA GLY A 16 4.24 9.97 2.57
C GLY A 16 5.56 9.90 1.80
N VAL A 17 5.51 9.63 0.48
CA VAL A 17 6.70 9.62 -0.38
C VAL A 17 7.34 11.00 -0.47
N VAL A 18 6.54 12.05 -0.73
CA VAL A 18 7.04 13.44 -0.81
C VAL A 18 7.70 13.87 0.49
N SER A 19 7.14 13.48 1.64
CA SER A 19 7.74 13.80 2.94
C SER A 19 9.17 13.27 3.05
N VAL A 20 9.36 11.98 2.78
CA VAL A 20 10.66 11.32 2.93
C VAL A 20 11.68 11.85 1.92
N LEU A 21 11.24 12.12 0.68
CA LEU A 21 12.08 12.73 -0.34
C LEU A 21 12.49 14.15 0.03
N ALA A 22 11.55 14.98 0.51
CA ALA A 22 11.84 16.34 0.94
C ALA A 22 12.79 16.36 2.14
N GLU A 23 12.60 15.47 3.12
CA GLU A 23 13.49 15.36 4.28
C GLU A 23 14.90 14.93 3.85
N THR A 24 15.01 13.93 2.97
CA THR A 24 16.29 13.44 2.46
C THR A 24 17.01 14.54 1.65
N ALA A 25 16.27 15.26 0.80
CA ALA A 25 16.79 16.37 0.02
C ALA A 25 17.25 17.55 0.90
N ALA A 26 16.50 17.88 1.96
CA ALA A 26 16.86 18.92 2.91
C ALA A 26 18.24 18.66 3.53
N LEU A 27 18.52 17.41 3.91
CA LEU A 27 19.77 16.99 4.52
C LEU A 27 20.92 16.86 3.53
N VAL A 28 20.70 16.18 2.40
CA VAL A 28 21.77 15.87 1.42
C VAL A 28 22.21 17.12 0.67
N PHE A 29 21.27 17.99 0.30
CA PHE A 29 21.57 19.20 -0.46
C PHE A 29 21.70 20.45 0.42
N GLY A 30 21.50 20.33 1.74
CA GLY A 30 21.59 21.47 2.66
C GLY A 30 20.56 22.55 2.36
N VAL A 31 19.30 22.15 2.14
CA VAL A 31 18.18 23.05 1.81
C VAL A 31 17.14 23.04 2.94
N PRO A 32 17.32 23.84 4.02
CA PRO A 32 16.47 23.80 5.21
C PRO A 32 15.01 24.17 4.95
N SER A 33 14.73 24.91 3.87
CA SER A 33 13.37 25.29 3.47
C SER A 33 12.50 24.10 3.05
N LEU A 34 13.08 22.92 2.81
CA LEU A 34 12.34 21.68 2.55
C LEU A 34 11.87 20.97 3.84
N ALA A 35 12.44 21.29 5.01
CA ALA A 35 12.04 20.67 6.27
C ALA A 35 10.56 20.94 6.64
N PRO A 36 10.01 22.17 6.46
CA PRO A 36 8.58 22.42 6.61
C PRO A 36 7.68 21.58 5.73
N LEU A 37 8.07 21.40 4.47
CA LEU A 37 7.37 20.53 3.55
C LEU A 37 7.38 19.09 4.05
N ALA A 38 8.54 18.58 4.46
CA ALA A 38 8.70 17.21 4.94
C ALA A 38 7.81 16.90 6.15
N TYR A 39 7.85 17.74 7.20
CA TYR A 39 7.06 17.45 8.39
C TYR A 39 5.55 17.62 8.12
N TRP A 40 5.09 18.70 7.49
CA TRP A 40 3.65 18.86 7.23
C TRP A 40 3.07 17.75 6.36
N THR A 41 3.80 17.30 5.35
CA THR A 41 3.33 16.23 4.46
C THR A 41 3.23 14.88 5.17
N ILE A 42 4.12 14.52 6.11
CA ILE A 42 3.95 13.26 6.88
C ILE A 42 2.73 13.30 7.80
N ALA A 43 2.41 14.45 8.42
CA ALA A 43 1.20 14.56 9.23
C ALA A 43 -0.08 14.46 8.38
N ILE A 44 -0.13 15.14 7.23
CA ILE A 44 -1.28 15.05 6.33
C ILE A 44 -1.38 13.63 5.75
N ALA A 45 -0.26 12.96 5.47
CA ALA A 45 -0.24 11.56 5.07
C ALA A 45 -0.84 10.64 6.15
N ALA A 46 -0.50 10.86 7.42
CA ALA A 46 -1.06 10.10 8.54
C ALA A 46 -2.58 10.27 8.64
N VAL A 47 -3.09 11.50 8.51
CA VAL A 47 -4.55 11.77 8.46
C VAL A 47 -5.18 11.09 7.24
N GLY A 48 -4.56 11.22 6.07
CA GLY A 48 -5.00 10.56 4.84
C GLY A 48 -5.06 9.05 4.96
N ALA A 49 -4.13 8.43 5.71
CA ALA A 49 -4.10 6.98 5.92
C ALA A 49 -5.28 6.51 6.80
N ILE A 50 -5.67 7.30 7.81
CA ILE A 50 -6.85 7.03 8.63
C ILE A 50 -8.12 7.07 7.76
N LEU A 51 -8.24 8.10 6.93
CA LEU A 51 -9.38 8.23 6.00
C LEU A 51 -9.39 7.11 4.96
N ALA A 52 -8.22 6.71 4.43
CA ALA A 52 -8.09 5.61 3.50
C ALA A 52 -8.48 4.27 4.15
N ALA A 53 -8.08 4.01 5.40
CA ALA A 53 -8.47 2.81 6.13
C ALA A 53 -9.99 2.76 6.36
N GLY A 54 -10.61 3.88 6.77
CA GLY A 54 -12.06 3.96 6.97
C GLY A 54 -12.85 3.73 5.68
N THR A 55 -12.45 4.41 4.59
CA THR A 55 -13.10 4.24 3.28
C THR A 55 -12.85 2.86 2.66
N GLY A 56 -11.67 2.26 2.90
CA GLY A 56 -11.35 0.90 2.45
C GLY A 56 -12.20 -0.15 3.13
N TYR A 57 -12.37 -0.02 4.46
CA TYR A 57 -13.27 -0.89 5.22
C TYR A 57 -14.74 -0.74 4.79
N TRP A 58 -15.18 0.49 4.52
CA TRP A 58 -16.50 0.77 3.98
C TRP A 58 -16.72 0.11 2.61
N ASP A 59 -15.76 0.26 1.69
CA ASP A 59 -15.84 -0.32 0.35
C ASP A 59 -15.80 -1.87 0.38
N MET A 60 -15.06 -2.47 1.32
CA MET A 60 -15.01 -3.92 1.48
C MET A 60 -16.37 -4.49 1.91
N ASN A 61 -17.07 -3.84 2.84
CA ASN A 61 -18.31 -4.38 3.43
C ASN A 61 -19.55 -4.22 2.55
N ARG A 62 -19.53 -3.29 1.59
CA ARG A 62 -20.68 -3.00 0.72
C ARG A 62 -20.67 -3.75 -0.60
N ASN A 63 -19.54 -4.37 -0.96
CA ASN A 63 -19.35 -5.02 -2.24
C ASN A 63 -19.34 -6.55 -2.06
N GLU A 64 -20.09 -7.27 -2.87
CA GLU A 64 -19.97 -8.73 -2.95
C GLU A 64 -18.69 -9.09 -3.71
N LEU A 65 -17.71 -9.63 -3.00
CA LEU A 65 -16.42 -10.03 -3.57
C LEU A 65 -16.37 -11.55 -3.76
N ALA A 66 -15.77 -12.00 -4.86
CA ALA A 66 -15.41 -13.41 -5.02
C ALA A 66 -14.45 -13.84 -3.89
N ARG A 67 -14.54 -15.11 -3.46
CA ARG A 67 -13.78 -15.64 -2.32
C ARG A 67 -12.25 -15.42 -2.45
N GLU A 68 -11.71 -15.58 -3.66
CA GLU A 68 -10.29 -15.35 -3.94
C GLU A 68 -9.88 -13.87 -3.78
N THR A 69 -10.74 -12.95 -4.25
CA THR A 69 -10.56 -11.50 -4.06
C THR A 69 -10.64 -11.10 -2.59
N HIS A 70 -11.51 -11.76 -1.82
CA HIS A 70 -11.70 -11.48 -0.40
C HIS A 70 -10.43 -11.74 0.43
N GLU A 71 -9.68 -12.80 0.12
CA GLU A 71 -8.41 -13.09 0.80
C GLU A 71 -7.34 -12.01 0.54
N LEU A 72 -7.24 -11.53 -0.71
CA LEU A 72 -6.32 -10.46 -1.07
C LEU A 72 -6.70 -9.13 -0.43
N VAL A 73 -7.99 -8.80 -0.40
CA VAL A 73 -8.49 -7.60 0.28
C VAL A 73 -8.20 -7.67 1.78
N HIS A 74 -8.30 -8.83 2.43
CA HIS A 74 -7.91 -8.97 3.83
C HIS A 74 -6.41 -8.80 4.06
N LEU A 75 -5.56 -9.33 3.17
CA LEU A 75 -4.12 -9.11 3.24
C LEU A 75 -3.80 -7.62 3.11
N HIS A 76 -4.40 -6.96 2.12
CA HIS A 76 -4.27 -5.52 1.87
C HIS A 76 -4.74 -4.69 3.07
N LEU A 77 -5.90 -5.01 3.65
CA LEU A 77 -6.42 -4.35 4.84
C LEU A 77 -5.45 -4.48 6.03
N LYS A 78 -5.01 -5.69 6.37
CA LYS A 78 -4.12 -5.93 7.52
C LYS A 78 -2.79 -5.20 7.36
N SER A 79 -2.16 -5.33 6.20
CA SER A 79 -0.89 -4.66 5.91
C SER A 79 -1.04 -3.14 5.79
N GLY A 80 -2.17 -2.65 5.27
CA GLY A 80 -2.54 -1.23 5.25
C GLY A 80 -2.72 -0.64 6.65
N LEU A 81 -3.34 -1.38 7.60
CA LEU A 81 -3.46 -0.93 8.99
C LEU A 81 -2.10 -0.79 9.68
N ILE A 82 -1.18 -1.73 9.43
CA ILE A 82 0.20 -1.63 9.94
C ILE A 82 0.88 -0.37 9.39
N LEU A 83 0.74 -0.09 8.08
CA LEU A 83 1.30 1.10 7.46
C LEU A 83 0.65 2.40 7.93
N MET A 84 -0.66 2.40 8.18
CA MET A 84 -1.36 3.54 8.77
C MET A 84 -0.77 3.87 10.15
N ILE A 85 -0.61 2.86 11.01
CA ILE A 85 0.01 3.04 12.33
C ILE A 85 1.46 3.52 12.17
N ALA A 86 2.22 2.96 11.24
CA ALA A 86 3.60 3.38 10.98
C ALA A 86 3.69 4.85 10.54
N LEU A 87 2.78 5.32 9.67
CA LEU A 87 2.68 6.72 9.27
C LEU A 87 2.35 7.64 10.44
N ILE A 88 1.41 7.25 11.32
CA ILE A 88 1.07 8.00 12.53
C ILE A 88 2.29 8.09 13.46
N VAL A 89 2.96 6.97 13.70
CA VAL A 89 4.18 6.91 14.51
C VAL A 89 5.27 7.79 13.90
N ALA A 90 5.47 7.73 12.58
CA ALA A 90 6.43 8.59 11.88
C ALA A 90 6.09 10.07 12.04
N ALA A 91 4.82 10.46 11.88
CA ALA A 91 4.40 11.85 12.07
C ALA A 91 4.65 12.33 13.50
N VAL A 92 4.24 11.56 14.52
CA VAL A 92 4.46 11.92 15.92
C VAL A 92 5.95 11.97 16.26
N TRP A 93 6.72 10.98 15.83
CA TRP A 93 8.18 10.95 16.03
C TRP A 93 8.86 12.12 15.34
N ARG A 94 8.44 12.48 14.13
CA ARG A 94 9.03 13.61 13.42
C ARG A 94 8.82 14.93 14.15
N TRP A 95 7.65 15.12 14.78
CA TRP A 95 7.32 16.33 15.53
C TRP A 95 8.08 16.45 16.85
N SER A 96 8.58 15.36 17.41
CA SER A 96 9.42 15.40 18.62
C SER A 96 10.89 15.70 18.32
N LEU A 97 11.27 15.77 17.04
CA LEU A 97 12.64 15.98 16.60
C LEU A 97 12.84 17.40 16.04
N SER A 98 13.90 18.08 16.49
CA SER A 98 14.38 19.31 15.84
C SER A 98 14.96 19.06 14.45
N SER A 99 15.61 17.91 14.28
CA SER A 99 16.16 17.42 13.02
C SER A 99 15.96 15.89 12.93
N PRO A 100 15.65 15.34 11.75
CA PRO A 100 15.51 13.89 11.56
C PRO A 100 16.80 13.15 11.96
N SER A 101 16.67 12.10 12.76
CA SER A 101 17.77 11.18 13.07
C SER A 101 17.92 10.13 11.97
N ILE A 102 19.08 9.47 11.92
CA ILE A 102 19.28 8.36 10.97
C ILE A 102 18.26 7.23 11.17
N PHE A 103 17.89 6.92 12.42
CA PHE A 103 16.88 5.90 12.73
C PHE A 103 15.49 6.30 12.22
N TYR A 104 15.11 7.57 12.36
CA TYR A 104 13.88 8.08 11.79
C TYR A 104 13.88 7.96 10.27
N LEU A 105 14.99 8.33 9.60
CA LEU A 105 15.08 8.23 8.14
C LEU A 105 14.98 6.79 7.64
N LEU A 106 15.66 5.85 8.30
CA LEU A 106 15.55 4.42 7.97
C LEU A 106 14.11 3.92 8.12
N PHE A 107 13.43 4.31 9.21
CA PHE A 107 12.03 3.98 9.42
C PHE A 107 11.12 4.59 8.35
N ALA A 108 11.34 5.86 8.00
CA ALA A 108 10.56 6.57 7.00
C ALA A 108 10.74 5.97 5.59
N TRP A 109 11.96 5.57 5.22
CA TRP A 109 12.23 4.85 3.97
C TRP A 109 11.62 3.45 3.95
N ALA A 110 11.58 2.75 5.10
CA ALA A 110 10.86 1.47 5.21
C ALA A 110 9.34 1.65 4.99
N ILE A 111 8.76 2.77 5.47
CA ILE A 111 7.37 3.13 5.16
C ILE A 111 7.17 3.36 3.67
N VAL A 112 8.06 4.08 2.99
CA VAL A 112 8.00 4.29 1.53
C VAL A 112 8.00 2.96 0.79
N ALA A 113 8.89 2.03 1.15
CA ALA A 113 8.90 0.69 0.56
C ALA A 113 7.55 -0.03 0.79
N GLY A 114 6.99 0.07 1.99
CA GLY A 114 5.65 -0.46 2.31
C GLY A 114 4.53 0.19 1.49
N LEU A 115 4.58 1.51 1.27
CA LEU A 115 3.60 2.24 0.46
C LEU A 115 3.64 1.80 -1.01
N VAL A 116 4.83 1.55 -1.57
CA VAL A 116 4.99 1.01 -2.92
C VAL A 116 4.35 -0.38 -3.03
N VAL A 117 4.59 -1.25 -2.04
CA VAL A 117 3.97 -2.59 -2.00
C VAL A 117 2.45 -2.47 -1.86
N GLN A 118 1.94 -1.53 -1.06
CA GLN A 118 0.49 -1.30 -0.93
C GLN A 118 -0.14 -0.78 -2.21
N ALA A 119 0.50 0.16 -2.90
CA ALA A 119 0.01 0.70 -4.16
C ALA A 119 -0.10 -0.42 -5.21
N TRP A 120 0.92 -1.29 -5.27
CA TRP A 120 0.92 -2.45 -6.15
C TRP A 120 -0.18 -3.47 -5.78
N LEU A 121 -0.32 -3.83 -4.50
CA LEU A 121 -1.34 -4.76 -4.03
C LEU A 121 -2.77 -4.23 -4.25
N GLY A 122 -3.00 -2.93 -4.01
CA GLY A 122 -4.28 -2.28 -4.30
C GLY A 122 -4.60 -2.28 -5.80
N GLY A 123 -3.60 -2.00 -6.65
CA GLY A 123 -3.73 -2.12 -8.09
C GLY A 123 -4.10 -3.54 -8.54
N GLU A 124 -3.47 -4.56 -7.95
CA GLU A 124 -3.76 -5.96 -8.23
C GLU A 124 -5.21 -6.35 -7.85
N ILE A 125 -5.71 -5.83 -6.73
CA ILE A 125 -7.10 -6.05 -6.30
C ILE A 125 -8.09 -5.45 -7.29
N VAL A 126 -7.81 -4.23 -7.78
CA VAL A 126 -8.70 -3.48 -8.67
C VAL A 126 -8.63 -3.98 -10.12
N TYR A 127 -7.44 -4.06 -10.69
CA TYR A 127 -7.23 -4.33 -12.11
C TYR A 127 -7.19 -5.83 -12.45
N SER A 128 -6.66 -6.66 -11.53
CA SER A 128 -6.48 -8.10 -11.78
C SER A 128 -7.60 -8.95 -11.18
N HIS A 129 -8.25 -8.49 -10.10
CA HIS A 129 -9.34 -9.22 -9.42
C HIS A 129 -10.69 -8.50 -9.47
N GLY A 130 -10.77 -7.38 -10.19
CA GLY A 130 -12.01 -6.71 -10.53
C GLY A 130 -12.74 -6.05 -9.36
N ALA A 131 -12.14 -5.91 -8.19
CA ALA A 131 -12.76 -5.22 -7.06
C ALA A 131 -12.99 -3.75 -7.45
N GLY A 132 -14.26 -3.36 -7.64
CA GLY A 132 -14.66 -2.03 -8.07
C GLY A 132 -14.79 -1.83 -9.59
N VAL A 133 -14.19 -2.69 -10.42
CA VAL A 133 -14.21 -2.58 -11.90
C VAL A 133 -15.16 -3.60 -12.55
N ALA A 134 -15.23 -4.82 -11.99
CA ALA A 134 -16.20 -5.84 -12.40
C ALA A 134 -17.64 -5.45 -12.01
N ALA A 135 -17.81 -4.78 -10.86
CA ALA A 135 -19.09 -4.22 -10.44
C ALA A 135 -19.57 -3.05 -11.32
N ALA A 136 -18.68 -2.46 -12.14
CA ALA A 136 -18.97 -1.31 -12.98
C ALA A 136 -19.03 -1.64 -14.49
N ASN A 137 -18.77 -2.89 -14.91
CA ASN A 137 -18.65 -3.29 -16.33
C ASN A 137 -17.64 -2.42 -17.13
N GLN A 138 -16.56 -1.95 -16.48
CA GLN A 138 -15.57 -1.03 -17.05
C GLN A 138 -14.16 -1.63 -17.15
N GLY A 139 -14.03 -2.95 -17.03
CA GLY A 139 -12.73 -3.63 -17.12
C GLY A 139 -12.27 -3.74 -18.58
N THR A 140 -11.10 -3.19 -18.90
CA THR A 140 -10.48 -3.27 -20.23
C THR A 140 -9.61 -4.52 -20.42
N ALA A 141 -9.28 -5.24 -19.35
CA ALA A 141 -8.51 -6.48 -19.40
C ALA A 141 -9.41 -7.70 -19.54
N SER A 142 -9.01 -8.65 -20.40
CA SER A 142 -9.69 -9.94 -20.49
C SER A 142 -9.59 -10.70 -19.15
N SER A 143 -10.60 -11.51 -18.80
CA SER A 143 -10.62 -12.29 -17.56
C SER A 143 -9.43 -13.24 -17.40
N GLU A 144 -8.72 -13.55 -18.48
CA GLU A 144 -7.52 -14.40 -18.50
C GLU A 144 -6.22 -13.62 -18.25
N GLU A 145 -6.09 -12.38 -18.75
CA GLU A 145 -4.94 -11.51 -18.46
C GLU A 145 -4.91 -11.06 -17.01
N ALA A 146 -6.08 -10.74 -16.46
CA ALA A 146 -6.26 -10.36 -15.07
C ALA A 146 -5.80 -11.47 -14.09
N LYS A 147 -5.77 -12.74 -14.52
CA LYS A 147 -5.40 -13.90 -13.68
C LYS A 147 -3.92 -14.30 -13.77
N ARG A 148 -3.11 -13.73 -14.67
CA ARG A 148 -1.73 -14.21 -14.95
C ARG A 148 -0.67 -13.71 -13.94
N PRO A 149 -0.58 -12.40 -13.62
CA PRO A 149 0.41 -11.90 -12.65
C PRO A 149 0.09 -12.35 -11.22
N SER A 150 -1.19 -12.30 -10.83
CA SER A 150 -1.71 -12.67 -9.51
C SER A 150 -1.30 -14.06 -9.06
N ARG A 151 -1.44 -15.06 -9.94
CA ARG A 151 -1.26 -16.47 -9.61
C ARG A 151 0.15 -16.84 -9.18
N ARG A 152 1.18 -16.18 -9.70
CA ARG A 152 2.58 -16.51 -9.35
C ARG A 152 2.94 -15.92 -7.99
N PHE A 153 2.63 -14.64 -7.77
CA PHE A 153 2.87 -13.97 -6.49
C PHE A 153 2.03 -14.55 -5.35
N TYR A 154 0.73 -14.82 -5.59
CA TYR A 154 -0.14 -15.44 -4.61
C TYR A 154 0.32 -16.87 -4.25
N ARG A 155 0.82 -17.64 -5.23
CA ARG A 155 1.45 -18.95 -4.95
C ARG A 155 2.71 -18.81 -4.09
N TRP A 156 3.55 -17.81 -4.36
CA TRP A 156 4.76 -17.54 -3.58
C TRP A 156 4.44 -17.13 -2.14
N ILE A 157 3.52 -16.18 -1.91
CA ILE A 157 3.07 -15.80 -0.55
C ILE A 157 2.44 -16.99 0.19
N LYS A 158 1.65 -17.80 -0.51
CA LYS A 158 0.99 -18.98 0.08
C LYS A 158 1.93 -20.18 0.25
N GLY A 159 3.22 -20.05 -0.11
CA GLY A 159 4.22 -21.11 0.03
C GLY A 159 3.98 -22.33 -0.87
N ARG A 160 3.17 -22.21 -1.94
CA ARG A 160 2.79 -23.34 -2.80
C ARG A 160 3.79 -23.68 -3.90
N ASP A 161 4.86 -22.90 -4.07
CA ASP A 161 5.93 -23.17 -5.06
C ASP A 161 7.14 -23.93 -4.49
N LEU A 162 7.14 -24.34 -3.21
CA LEU A 162 8.26 -25.10 -2.60
C LEU A 162 8.03 -26.62 -2.53
N LYS A 163 6.99 -27.16 -3.18
CA LYS A 163 6.72 -28.62 -3.27
C LYS A 163 6.21 -29.04 -4.65
N SER A 164 7.02 -28.87 -5.69
CA SER A 164 6.77 -29.57 -6.96
C SER A 164 8.03 -30.06 -7.67
N ASN A 165 9.05 -30.47 -6.91
CA ASN A 165 10.17 -31.23 -7.48
C ASN A 165 10.65 -32.30 -6.48
N GLY A 166 10.47 -33.57 -6.84
CA GLY A 166 10.74 -34.78 -6.04
C GLY A 166 9.47 -35.21 -5.31
N ASP A 167 8.77 -36.31 -5.63
CA ASP A 167 9.12 -37.60 -6.25
C ASP A 167 7.86 -38.04 -7.05
N ASP A 168 7.86 -38.78 -8.17
CA ASP A 168 8.40 -40.13 -8.40
C ASP A 168 8.61 -40.36 -9.91
N HIS A 169 9.87 -40.47 -10.32
CA HIS A 169 10.27 -41.39 -11.37
C HIS A 169 10.84 -42.63 -10.65
N ALA A 170 10.02 -43.63 -10.36
CA ALA A 170 10.48 -45.00 -10.09
C ALA A 170 9.31 -45.99 -10.08
N ALA A 171 9.47 -47.04 -10.90
CA ALA A 171 8.74 -48.30 -11.00
C ALA A 171 7.34 -48.27 -11.65
#